data_AF-A0A013SIY5-F1
#
_entry.id   AF-A0A013SIY5-F1
#
_cell.length_a   1.000
_cell.length_b   1.000
_cell.length_c   1.000
_cell.angle_alpha   90.00
_cell.angle_beta   90.00
_cell.angle_gamma   90.00
#
_symmetry.space_group_name_H-M   'P 1'
#
loop_
_entity.id
_entity.type
_entity.pdbx_description
1 polymer ?
#
loop_
_entity_poly.entity_id
_entity_poly.type
_entity_poly.pdbx_seq_one_letter_code
_entity_poly.pdbx_strand_id
1 'polypeptide(L)'
;MKSHLRVHYFQHIAGEGFGSCYSFLKAHHATISSTEFFALPVDRSLEIEALPQIDEVDLLLVMGGTMSVNDEANYPWLKIEKRWLRRYLAAGKPAIGLCLGGQLIANALGAAVSRNRYQELGWSTVQRVANLPQDSFPLPEKIKVMQWHSETFEIPKGAIHLAENIACRNQMYQIGKNVLGFQFHPEMTPATLELLLENEEELSIFNGEYVQPVSELQYSEAQKFEQGNQLLNKAIEFVINA
;
A
#
# COMPACT_ATOMS: atom_id res chain seq x y z
N MET A 1 4.27 -2.79 22.63
CA MET A 1 3.81 -1.57 21.90
C MET A 1 4.01 -0.36 22.79
N LYS A 2 4.55 0.74 22.24
CA LYS A 2 4.67 2.02 22.96
C LYS A 2 3.28 2.44 23.49
N SER A 3 3.23 3.08 24.66
CA SER A 3 1.95 3.48 25.29
C SER A 3 1.15 4.50 24.47
N HIS A 4 1.79 5.18 23.51
CA HIS A 4 1.17 6.08 22.52
C HIS A 4 1.88 5.89 21.17
N LEU A 5 1.27 5.16 20.24
CA LEU A 5 1.78 4.97 18.88
C LEU A 5 1.32 6.14 17.99
N ARG A 6 2.23 6.89 17.37
CA ARG A 6 1.88 7.93 16.39
C ARG A 6 1.91 7.33 14.98
N VAL A 7 0.74 7.12 14.41
CA VAL A 7 0.58 6.59 13.06
C VAL A 7 0.29 7.75 12.12
N HIS A 8 1.05 7.84 11.03
CA HIS A 8 0.82 8.83 9.99
C HIS A 8 0.48 8.15 8.67
N TYR A 9 -0.52 8.70 7.98
CA TYR A 9 -0.95 8.23 6.67
C TYR A 9 -0.52 9.21 5.59
N PHE A 10 0.01 8.68 4.49
CA PHE A 10 0.08 9.40 3.22
C PHE A 10 -1.07 8.91 2.35
N GLN A 11 -2.00 9.82 2.03
CA GLN A 11 -3.23 9.54 1.28
C GLN A 11 -3.18 10.22 -0.09
N HIS A 12 -3.63 9.52 -1.12
CA HIS A 12 -3.55 10.00 -2.50
C HIS A 12 -4.91 10.02 -3.20
N ILE A 13 -5.95 9.45 -2.59
CA ILE A 13 -7.32 9.46 -3.11
C ILE A 13 -8.26 10.12 -2.10
N ALA A 14 -9.09 11.05 -2.56
CA ALA A 14 -10.09 11.68 -1.71
C ALA A 14 -11.14 10.65 -1.25
N GLY A 15 -11.43 10.61 0.06
CA GLY A 15 -12.49 9.77 0.60
C GLY A 15 -12.12 8.29 0.85
N GLU A 16 -10.92 7.84 0.48
CA GLU A 16 -10.49 6.44 0.69
C GLU A 16 -10.40 6.04 2.18
N GLY A 17 -10.33 7.05 3.06
CA GLY A 17 -10.25 6.87 4.50
C GLY A 17 -8.94 6.21 4.96
N PHE A 18 -8.98 5.56 6.11
CA PHE A 18 -7.81 4.93 6.74
C PHE A 18 -7.73 3.41 6.54
N GLY A 19 -8.61 2.87 5.68
CA GLY A 19 -8.78 1.44 5.44
C GLY A 19 -9.27 0.65 6.66
N SER A 20 -9.17 -0.67 6.58
CA SER A 20 -9.70 -1.61 7.58
C SER A 20 -9.01 -1.57 8.95
N CYS A 21 -7.76 -1.08 9.01
CA CYS A 21 -6.96 -1.08 10.23
C CYS A 21 -7.23 0.09 11.19
N TYR A 22 -8.09 1.05 10.82
CA TYR A 22 -8.40 2.20 11.68
C TYR A 22 -8.87 1.80 13.08
N SER A 23 -9.89 0.94 13.17
CA SER A 23 -10.43 0.48 14.45
C SER A 23 -9.39 -0.31 15.26
N PHE A 24 -8.55 -1.09 14.60
CA PHE A 24 -7.43 -1.79 15.22
C PHE A 24 -6.46 -0.79 15.85
N LEU A 25 -5.96 0.17 15.08
CA LEU A 25 -5.05 1.20 15.58
C LEU A 25 -5.66 2.01 16.75
N LYS A 26 -6.95 2.35 16.68
CA LYS A 26 -7.65 3.04 17.77
C LYS A 26 -7.74 2.18 19.04
N ALA A 27 -8.00 0.89 18.92
CA ALA A 27 -8.00 -0.05 20.04
C ALA A 27 -6.61 -0.18 20.70
N HIS A 28 -5.54 0.06 19.93
CA HIS A 28 -4.16 0.15 20.40
C HIS A 28 -3.73 1.56 20.83
N HIS A 29 -4.68 2.46 21.09
CA HIS A 29 -4.45 3.83 21.55
C HIS A 29 -3.51 4.65 20.64
N ALA A 30 -3.55 4.37 19.32
CA ALA A 30 -2.79 5.16 18.37
C ALA A 30 -3.35 6.59 18.22
N THR A 31 -2.45 7.55 18.11
CA THR A 31 -2.74 8.87 17.55
C THR A 31 -2.55 8.79 16.04
N ILE A 32 -3.60 9.11 15.29
CA ILE A 32 -3.61 8.99 13.83
C ILE A 32 -3.64 10.40 13.22
N SER A 33 -2.77 10.65 12.25
CA SER A 33 -2.76 11.85 11.42
C SER A 33 -2.55 11.47 9.95
N SER A 34 -2.78 12.41 9.03
CA SER A 34 -2.58 12.20 7.60
C SER A 34 -1.98 13.42 6.91
N THR A 35 -1.32 13.15 5.80
CA THR A 35 -1.06 14.11 4.73
C THR A 35 -1.92 13.71 3.53
N GLU A 36 -2.80 14.61 3.12
CA GLU A 36 -3.72 14.42 2.00
C GLU A 36 -3.13 15.02 0.72
N PHE A 37 -2.36 14.23 -0.05
CA PHE A 37 -1.68 14.73 -1.25
C PHE A 37 -2.66 15.17 -2.35
N PHE A 38 -3.85 14.57 -2.42
CA PHE A 38 -4.92 14.95 -3.35
C PHE A 38 -5.46 16.37 -3.09
N ALA A 39 -5.30 16.89 -1.87
CA ALA A 39 -5.78 18.22 -1.49
C ALA A 39 -4.72 19.32 -1.72
N LEU A 40 -3.51 18.96 -2.14
CA LEU A 40 -2.44 19.92 -2.35
C LEU A 40 -2.63 20.72 -3.64
N PRO A 41 -2.29 22.03 -3.66
CA PRO A 41 -2.37 22.84 -4.86
C PRO A 41 -1.39 22.32 -5.92
N VAL A 42 -1.89 22.03 -7.11
CA VAL A 42 -1.08 21.51 -8.24
C VAL A 42 -0.08 22.55 -8.76
N ASP A 43 -0.35 23.84 -8.52
CA ASP A 43 0.43 24.99 -8.96
C ASP A 43 1.51 25.42 -7.95
N ARG A 44 1.58 24.80 -6.78
CA ARG A 44 2.59 25.11 -5.76
C ARG A 44 3.52 23.94 -5.51
N SER A 45 4.81 24.23 -5.45
CA SER A 45 5.79 23.26 -4.99
C SER A 45 5.59 22.98 -3.51
N LEU A 46 5.46 21.71 -3.16
CA LEU A 46 5.46 21.25 -1.78
C LEU A 46 6.89 21.31 -1.23
N GLU A 47 7.10 22.05 -0.17
CA GLU A 47 8.36 22.00 0.57
C GLU A 47 8.35 20.80 1.52
N ILE A 48 9.51 20.16 1.73
CA ILE A 48 9.57 18.95 2.57
C ILE A 48 9.26 19.24 4.04
N GLU A 49 9.47 20.47 4.48
CA GLU A 49 9.15 20.98 5.81
C GLU A 49 7.65 21.07 6.06
N ALA A 50 6.81 21.00 5.03
CA ALA A 50 5.36 20.90 5.16
C ALA A 50 4.89 19.47 5.50
N LEU A 51 5.74 18.46 5.30
CA LEU A 51 5.50 17.10 5.77
C LEU A 51 5.89 16.97 7.24
N PRO A 52 5.30 16.02 8.00
CA PRO A 52 5.63 15.83 9.41
C PRO A 52 7.12 15.55 9.61
N GLN A 53 7.65 15.92 10.77
CA GLN A 53 9.01 15.52 11.11
C GLN A 53 9.06 14.00 11.24
N ILE A 54 10.14 13.39 10.75
CA ILE A 54 10.29 11.93 10.77
C ILE A 54 10.14 11.39 12.19
N ASP A 55 10.68 12.09 13.18
CA ASP A 55 10.61 11.71 14.60
C ASP A 55 9.20 11.85 15.22
N GLU A 56 8.27 12.47 14.52
CA GLU A 56 6.86 12.58 14.91
C GLU A 56 6.03 11.35 14.51
N VAL A 57 6.56 10.51 13.63
CA VAL A 57 5.86 9.36 13.06
C VAL A 57 6.50 8.06 13.59
N ASP A 58 5.76 7.24 14.33
CA ASP A 58 6.24 5.92 14.79
C ASP A 58 5.91 4.79 13.80
N LEU A 59 4.84 4.95 13.01
CA LEU A 59 4.45 4.05 11.94
C LEU A 59 3.91 4.88 10.77
N LEU A 60 4.40 4.61 9.57
CA LEU A 60 3.91 5.21 8.34
C LEU A 60 3.06 4.20 7.56
N LEU A 61 1.86 4.61 7.17
CA LEU A 61 1.02 3.91 6.19
C LEU A 61 0.95 4.75 4.91
N VAL A 62 1.45 4.22 3.81
CA VAL A 62 1.40 4.88 2.49
C VAL A 62 0.30 4.20 1.69
N MET A 63 -0.77 4.93 1.40
CA MET A 63 -1.98 4.41 0.77
C MET A 63 -1.81 4.21 -0.73
N GLY A 64 -2.87 3.68 -1.36
CA GLY A 64 -2.96 3.57 -2.81
C GLY A 64 -3.20 4.92 -3.48
N GLY A 65 -3.19 4.92 -4.81
CA GLY A 65 -3.44 6.10 -5.63
C GLY A 65 -3.62 5.72 -7.08
N THR A 66 -4.28 6.59 -7.84
CA THR A 66 -4.57 6.39 -9.27
C THR A 66 -3.41 6.80 -10.18
N MET A 67 -2.48 7.59 -9.66
CA MET A 67 -1.27 8.05 -10.35
C MET A 67 -0.17 6.98 -10.39
N SER A 68 0.70 7.05 -11.39
CA SER A 68 1.97 6.31 -11.37
C SER A 68 2.97 7.02 -10.45
N VAL A 69 3.87 6.25 -9.81
CA VAL A 69 5.04 6.84 -9.15
C VAL A 69 5.89 7.66 -10.11
N ASN A 70 5.79 7.42 -11.42
CA ASN A 70 6.56 8.07 -12.46
C ASN A 70 5.95 9.41 -12.92
N ASP A 71 4.75 9.76 -12.48
CA ASP A 71 3.99 10.93 -12.95
C ASP A 71 4.43 12.25 -12.29
N GLU A 72 5.72 12.40 -11.98
CA GLU A 72 6.24 13.56 -11.24
C GLU A 72 6.10 14.90 -11.98
N ALA A 73 5.78 14.88 -13.27
CA ALA A 73 5.46 16.08 -14.04
C ALA A 73 4.04 16.58 -13.73
N ASN A 74 3.08 15.66 -13.57
CA ASN A 74 1.69 15.96 -13.25
C ASN A 74 1.49 16.13 -11.74
N TYR A 75 2.30 15.42 -10.95
CA TYR A 75 2.25 15.41 -9.49
C TYR A 75 3.65 15.73 -8.90
N PRO A 76 4.10 17.00 -8.91
CA PRO A 76 5.43 17.37 -8.44
C PRO A 76 5.72 16.99 -6.98
N TRP A 77 4.68 16.86 -6.15
CA TRP A 77 4.80 16.42 -4.76
C TRP A 77 5.33 14.99 -4.63
N LEU A 78 5.23 14.12 -5.65
CA LEU A 78 5.81 12.77 -5.65
C LEU A 78 7.32 12.80 -5.41
N LYS A 79 8.03 13.79 -5.96
CA LYS A 79 9.49 13.97 -5.74
C LYS A 79 9.80 14.20 -4.25
N ILE A 80 8.95 14.96 -3.60
CA ILE A 80 9.10 15.40 -2.21
C ILE A 80 8.72 14.26 -1.28
N GLU A 81 7.63 13.56 -1.58
CA GLU A 81 7.21 12.35 -0.88
C GLU A 81 8.30 11.27 -0.94
N LYS A 82 8.82 10.93 -2.13
CA LYS A 82 9.93 9.97 -2.27
C LYS A 82 11.19 10.41 -1.52
N ARG A 83 11.48 11.72 -1.49
CA ARG A 83 12.60 12.28 -0.71
C ARG A 83 12.39 12.11 0.78
N TRP A 84 11.18 12.34 1.27
CA TRP A 84 10.82 12.13 2.67
C TRP A 84 10.86 10.65 3.03
N LEU A 85 10.29 9.77 2.20
CA LEU A 85 10.32 8.31 2.36
C LEU A 85 11.76 7.80 2.48
N ARG A 86 12.68 8.26 1.63
CA ARG A 86 14.11 7.91 1.73
C ARG A 86 14.70 8.23 3.10
N ARG A 87 14.39 9.41 3.65
CA ARG A 87 14.89 9.83 4.97
C ARG A 87 14.25 9.01 6.10
N TYR A 88 12.95 8.75 6.01
CA TYR A 88 12.20 7.95 6.98
C TYR A 88 12.69 6.50 7.04
N LEU A 89 12.87 5.86 5.87
CA LEU A 89 13.37 4.50 5.73
C LEU A 89 14.83 4.38 6.20
N ALA A 90 15.68 5.38 5.88
CA ALA A 90 17.07 5.40 6.34
C ALA A 90 17.21 5.51 7.86
N ALA A 91 16.20 6.08 8.54
CA ALA A 91 16.13 6.12 10.01
C ALA A 91 15.62 4.80 10.63
N GLY A 92 15.40 3.75 9.83
CA GLY A 92 14.98 2.44 10.31
C GLY A 92 13.57 2.44 10.91
N LYS A 93 12.68 3.32 10.43
CA LYS A 93 11.35 3.48 11.00
C LYS A 93 10.30 2.58 10.34
N PRO A 94 9.30 2.09 11.11
CA PRO A 94 8.26 1.20 10.58
C PRO A 94 7.43 1.81 9.46
N ALA A 95 7.27 1.09 8.34
CA ALA A 95 6.44 1.53 7.21
C ALA A 95 5.67 0.36 6.57
N ILE A 96 4.45 0.63 6.14
CA ILE A 96 3.70 -0.25 5.24
C ILE A 96 3.23 0.56 4.04
N GLY A 97 3.49 0.07 2.83
CA GLY A 97 3.00 0.65 1.58
C GLY A 97 1.97 -0.25 0.91
N LEU A 98 0.86 0.33 0.45
CA LEU A 98 -0.28 -0.37 -0.15
C LEU A 98 -0.47 0.09 -1.59
N CYS A 99 -0.47 -0.83 -2.56
CA CYS A 99 -0.54 -0.55 -3.98
C CYS A 99 0.48 0.53 -4.43
N LEU A 100 0.04 1.76 -4.74
CA LEU A 100 0.93 2.89 -5.03
C LEU A 100 1.94 3.10 -3.91
N GLY A 101 1.54 3.02 -2.64
CA GLY A 101 2.47 3.17 -1.52
C GLY A 101 3.56 2.11 -1.48
N GLY A 102 3.24 0.87 -1.87
CA GLY A 102 4.22 -0.20 -2.03
C GLY A 102 5.21 0.10 -3.16
N GLN A 103 4.73 0.68 -4.26
CA GLN A 103 5.55 1.13 -5.38
C GLN A 103 6.41 2.35 -5.00
N LEU A 104 5.89 3.31 -4.24
CA LEU A 104 6.60 4.50 -3.78
C LEU A 104 7.78 4.13 -2.87
N ILE A 105 7.56 3.21 -1.92
CA ILE A 105 8.65 2.71 -1.06
C ILE A 105 9.72 2.00 -1.91
N ALA A 106 9.32 1.16 -2.87
CA ALA A 106 10.25 0.47 -3.73
C ALA A 106 11.08 1.45 -4.59
N ASN A 107 10.40 2.43 -5.19
CA ASN A 107 11.03 3.46 -6.02
C ASN A 107 11.95 4.40 -5.22
N ALA A 108 11.55 4.75 -3.99
CA ALA A 108 12.39 5.50 -3.07
C ALA A 108 13.73 4.78 -2.77
N LEU A 109 13.76 3.45 -2.85
CA LEU A 109 14.95 2.62 -2.67
C LEU A 109 15.65 2.26 -3.99
N GLY A 110 15.24 2.89 -5.10
CA GLY A 110 15.86 2.75 -6.41
C GLY A 110 15.36 1.56 -7.24
N ALA A 111 14.29 0.87 -6.81
CA ALA A 111 13.66 -0.16 -7.63
C ALA A 111 12.83 0.46 -8.76
N ALA A 112 12.82 -0.17 -9.93
CA ALA A 112 11.97 0.28 -11.03
C ALA A 112 10.49 0.01 -10.73
N VAL A 113 9.62 0.88 -11.23
CA VAL A 113 8.17 0.67 -11.29
C VAL A 113 7.74 0.87 -12.73
N SER A 114 7.01 -0.10 -13.26
CA SER A 114 6.62 -0.13 -14.66
C SER A 114 5.29 -0.84 -14.83
N ARG A 115 4.66 -0.66 -15.99
CA ARG A 115 3.49 -1.45 -16.40
C ARG A 115 3.75 -2.94 -16.24
N ASN A 116 2.82 -3.60 -15.58
CA ASN A 116 2.81 -5.05 -15.47
C ASN A 116 2.32 -5.67 -16.77
N ARG A 117 2.68 -6.94 -17.01
CA ARG A 117 2.23 -7.68 -18.20
C ARG A 117 0.70 -7.80 -18.26
N TYR A 118 0.08 -8.00 -17.10
CA TYR A 118 -1.37 -8.11 -16.95
C TYR A 118 -1.85 -7.05 -15.96
N GLN A 119 -3.02 -6.47 -16.23
CA GLN A 119 -3.74 -5.68 -15.24
C GLN A 119 -4.50 -6.64 -14.32
N GLU A 120 -4.53 -6.34 -13.02
CA GLU A 120 -5.37 -7.08 -12.07
C GLU A 120 -6.42 -6.15 -11.47
N LEU A 121 -7.68 -6.54 -11.61
CA LEU A 121 -8.82 -5.88 -11.00
C LEU A 121 -9.76 -6.94 -10.41
N GLY A 122 -9.98 -6.90 -9.11
CA GLY A 122 -10.87 -7.80 -8.39
C GLY A 122 -10.17 -8.80 -7.50
N TRP A 123 -10.88 -9.87 -7.12
CA TRP A 123 -10.41 -10.82 -6.12
C TRP A 123 -9.51 -11.91 -6.73
N SER A 124 -8.22 -11.85 -6.43
CA SER A 124 -7.22 -12.83 -6.87
C SER A 124 -6.62 -13.61 -5.69
N THR A 125 -6.13 -14.82 -5.97
CA THR A 125 -5.31 -15.57 -5.02
C THR A 125 -3.84 -15.20 -5.18
N VAL A 126 -3.22 -14.77 -4.09
CA VAL A 126 -1.78 -14.54 -3.96
C VAL A 126 -1.16 -15.71 -3.21
N GLN A 127 0.00 -16.17 -3.69
CA GLN A 127 0.73 -17.31 -3.13
C GLN A 127 2.01 -16.83 -2.45
N ARG A 128 2.33 -17.41 -1.30
CA ARG A 128 3.60 -17.17 -0.62
C ARG A 128 4.73 -17.83 -1.40
N VAL A 129 5.84 -17.12 -1.57
CA VAL A 129 7.07 -17.68 -2.16
C VAL A 129 7.60 -18.82 -1.29
N ALA A 130 8.15 -19.87 -1.91
CA ALA A 130 8.72 -21.00 -1.19
C ALA A 130 10.08 -20.65 -0.54
N ASN A 131 10.45 -21.36 0.53
CA ASN A 131 11.76 -21.26 1.18
C ASN A 131 12.15 -19.86 1.68
N LEU A 132 11.19 -19.13 2.25
CA LEU A 132 11.46 -17.82 2.87
C LEU A 132 12.41 -17.93 4.08
N PRO A 133 13.28 -16.93 4.32
CA PRO A 133 14.06 -16.83 5.55
C PRO A 133 13.19 -16.89 6.81
N GLN A 134 13.73 -17.38 7.93
CA GLN A 134 12.99 -17.53 9.19
C GLN A 134 12.43 -16.20 9.73
N ASP A 135 13.13 -15.09 9.48
CA ASP A 135 12.75 -13.75 9.91
C ASP A 135 11.74 -13.05 8.96
N SER A 136 11.19 -13.80 8.00
CA SER A 136 10.18 -13.27 7.08
C SER A 136 8.83 -13.09 7.77
N PHE A 137 8.08 -12.09 7.32
CA PHE A 137 6.70 -11.86 7.73
C PHE A 137 5.86 -13.14 7.49
N PRO A 138 5.16 -13.64 8.52
CA PRO A 138 4.44 -14.91 8.42
C PRO A 138 3.20 -14.76 7.53
N LEU A 139 3.32 -15.21 6.28
CA LEU A 139 2.21 -15.32 5.34
C LEU A 139 1.59 -16.72 5.35
N PRO A 140 0.26 -16.85 5.18
CA PRO A 140 -0.35 -18.12 4.80
C PRO A 140 0.16 -18.56 3.41
N GLU A 141 0.06 -19.85 3.10
CA GLU A 141 0.51 -20.37 1.78
C GLU A 141 -0.22 -19.70 0.62
N LYS A 142 -1.53 -19.46 0.79
CA LYS A 142 -2.38 -18.76 -0.16
C LYS A 142 -3.31 -17.82 0.59
N ILE A 143 -3.60 -16.68 -0.01
CA ILE A 143 -4.57 -15.72 0.49
C ILE A 143 -5.37 -15.14 -0.68
N LYS A 144 -6.68 -14.95 -0.49
CA LYS A 144 -7.52 -14.26 -1.47
C LYS A 144 -7.64 -12.79 -1.06
N VAL A 145 -7.27 -11.88 -1.95
CA VAL A 145 -7.15 -10.44 -1.68
C VAL A 145 -7.67 -9.63 -2.86
N MET A 146 -8.00 -8.35 -2.60
CA MET A 146 -8.42 -7.42 -3.63
C MET A 146 -7.20 -6.90 -4.41
N GLN A 147 -7.28 -6.92 -5.73
CA GLN A 147 -6.33 -6.33 -6.66
C GLN A 147 -6.96 -5.13 -7.36
N TRP A 148 -6.17 -4.09 -7.59
CA TRP A 148 -6.58 -2.92 -8.37
C TRP A 148 -5.34 -2.20 -8.92
N HIS A 149 -4.63 -2.81 -9.86
CA HIS A 149 -3.38 -2.24 -10.36
C HIS A 149 -3.05 -2.64 -11.81
N SER A 150 -2.32 -1.75 -12.49
CA SER A 150 -1.79 -1.96 -13.84
C SER A 150 -0.26 -1.90 -13.91
N GLU A 151 0.39 -1.37 -12.87
CA GLU A 151 1.84 -1.34 -12.72
C GLU A 151 2.31 -2.35 -11.66
N THR A 152 3.61 -2.62 -11.65
CA THR A 152 4.29 -3.43 -10.65
C THR A 152 5.64 -2.82 -10.31
N PHE A 153 6.16 -3.14 -9.13
CA PHE A 153 7.51 -2.78 -8.70
C PHE A 153 8.47 -3.94 -8.93
N GLU A 154 9.74 -3.65 -9.19
CA GLU A 154 10.82 -4.59 -8.93
C GLU A 154 11.02 -4.78 -7.42
N ILE A 155 11.48 -5.96 -7.01
CA ILE A 155 11.82 -6.20 -5.61
C ILE A 155 13.05 -5.36 -5.24
N PRO A 156 12.98 -4.45 -4.25
CA PRO A 156 14.12 -3.61 -3.89
C PRO A 156 15.36 -4.43 -3.52
N LYS A 157 16.55 -3.90 -3.83
CA LYS A 157 17.80 -4.60 -3.50
C LYS A 157 17.90 -4.86 -2.00
N GLY A 158 18.10 -6.13 -1.63
CA GLY A 158 18.18 -6.57 -0.24
C GLY A 158 16.82 -6.82 0.44
N ALA A 159 15.71 -6.62 -0.28
CA ALA A 159 14.39 -7.01 0.19
C ALA A 159 14.15 -8.52 0.00
N ILE A 160 13.27 -9.07 0.82
CA ILE A 160 12.75 -10.44 0.70
C ILE A 160 11.50 -10.38 -0.18
N HIS A 161 11.48 -11.15 -1.26
CA HIS A 161 10.28 -11.36 -2.09
C HIS A 161 9.35 -12.35 -1.37
N LEU A 162 8.19 -11.88 -0.92
CA LEU A 162 7.33 -12.62 -0.01
C LEU A 162 6.17 -13.34 -0.71
N ALA A 163 5.60 -12.74 -1.74
CA ALA A 163 4.40 -13.25 -2.37
C ALA A 163 4.36 -12.96 -3.88
N GLU A 164 3.68 -13.83 -4.61
CA GLU A 164 3.54 -13.78 -6.06
C GLU A 164 2.18 -14.34 -6.53
N ASN A 165 1.78 -14.01 -7.75
CA ASN A 165 0.78 -14.76 -8.49
C ASN A 165 1.12 -14.78 -9.99
N ILE A 166 0.25 -15.39 -10.80
CA ILE A 166 0.49 -15.58 -12.25
C ILE A 166 0.49 -14.24 -12.99
N ALA A 167 -0.42 -13.34 -12.65
CA ALA A 167 -0.61 -12.08 -13.34
C ALA A 167 0.51 -11.07 -13.01
N CYS A 168 0.91 -11.02 -11.74
CA CYS A 168 1.94 -10.13 -11.21
C CYS A 168 2.84 -10.91 -10.23
N ARG A 169 4.11 -11.07 -10.61
CA ARG A 169 5.08 -11.81 -9.81
C ARG A 169 5.39 -11.12 -8.47
N ASN A 170 5.44 -9.79 -8.46
CA ASN A 170 5.92 -9.05 -7.29
C ASN A 170 4.71 -8.53 -6.50
N GLN A 171 4.06 -9.41 -5.71
CA GLN A 171 2.87 -9.06 -4.94
C GLN A 171 3.19 -8.45 -3.58
N MET A 172 4.29 -8.88 -2.96
CA MET A 172 4.68 -8.40 -1.64
C MET A 172 6.19 -8.53 -1.43
N TYR A 173 6.76 -7.56 -0.73
CA TYR A 173 8.15 -7.61 -0.27
C TYR A 173 8.32 -7.12 1.17
N GLN A 174 9.45 -7.47 1.76
CA GLN A 174 9.87 -7.05 3.09
C GLN A 174 11.28 -6.48 3.06
N ILE A 175 11.53 -5.41 3.81
CA ILE A 175 12.87 -4.88 4.06
C ILE A 175 13.10 -4.84 5.57
N GLY A 176 14.21 -5.45 6.01
CA GLY A 176 14.49 -5.60 7.44
C GLY A 176 13.35 -6.33 8.16
N LYS A 177 12.96 -5.85 9.34
CA LYS A 177 11.82 -6.37 10.12
C LYS A 177 10.67 -5.37 10.24
N ASN A 178 10.84 -4.19 9.65
CA ASN A 178 10.04 -2.99 9.93
C ASN A 178 9.40 -2.39 8.67
N VAL A 179 9.64 -2.92 7.47
CA VAL A 179 9.03 -2.38 6.26
C VAL A 179 8.41 -3.49 5.42
N LEU A 180 7.15 -3.29 5.03
CA LEU A 180 6.41 -4.18 4.12
C LEU A 180 5.80 -3.37 2.97
N GLY A 181 5.95 -3.88 1.74
CA GLY A 181 5.29 -3.31 0.57
C GLY A 181 4.33 -4.32 -0.04
N PHE A 182 3.11 -3.91 -0.28
CA PHE A 182 2.03 -4.69 -0.86
C PHE A 182 1.64 -4.12 -2.22
N GLN A 183 1.46 -4.98 -3.22
CA GLN A 183 0.86 -4.60 -4.50
C GLN A 183 -0.68 -4.68 -4.44
N PHE A 184 -1.21 -5.62 -3.66
CA PHE A 184 -2.64 -5.82 -3.43
C PHE A 184 -3.15 -4.93 -2.27
N HIS A 185 -4.48 -4.94 -2.08
CA HIS A 185 -5.19 -4.10 -1.11
C HIS A 185 -5.71 -4.92 0.11
N PRO A 186 -4.87 -5.22 1.11
CA PRO A 186 -5.33 -5.88 2.34
C PRO A 186 -6.17 -4.96 3.24
N GLU A 187 -6.16 -3.65 2.98
CA GLU A 187 -6.92 -2.63 3.71
C GLU A 187 -8.37 -2.47 3.24
N MET A 188 -8.73 -3.10 2.12
CA MET A 188 -10.00 -2.88 1.44
C MET A 188 -11.19 -3.17 2.37
N THR A 189 -12.21 -2.31 2.31
CA THR A 189 -13.49 -2.50 3.01
C THR A 189 -14.63 -2.50 2.01
N PRO A 190 -15.83 -3.01 2.36
CA PRO A 190 -17.00 -2.88 1.50
C PRO A 190 -17.28 -1.43 1.07
N ALA A 191 -17.18 -0.48 2.00
CA ALA A 191 -17.43 0.94 1.73
C ALA A 191 -16.36 1.56 0.81
N THR A 192 -15.07 1.21 1.01
CA THR A 192 -14.00 1.66 0.12
C THR A 192 -14.15 1.06 -1.28
N LEU A 193 -14.54 -0.22 -1.38
CA LEU A 193 -14.79 -0.85 -2.67
C LEU A 193 -15.94 -0.16 -3.40
N GLU A 194 -17.04 0.12 -2.70
CA GLU A 194 -18.19 0.85 -3.27
C GLU A 194 -17.75 2.19 -3.85
N LEU A 195 -17.00 3.00 -3.07
CA LEU A 195 -16.46 4.28 -3.54
C LEU A 195 -15.59 4.14 -4.79
N LEU A 196 -14.69 3.14 -4.84
CA LEU A 196 -13.81 2.93 -5.99
C LEU A 196 -14.58 2.48 -7.24
N LEU A 197 -15.68 1.75 -7.07
CA LEU A 197 -16.53 1.30 -8.19
C LEU A 197 -17.35 2.44 -8.80
N GLU A 198 -17.50 3.58 -8.13
CA GLU A 198 -18.16 4.78 -8.69
C GLU A 198 -17.28 5.52 -9.72
N ASN A 199 -15.97 5.24 -9.75
CA ASN A 199 -15.04 5.91 -10.66
C ASN A 199 -14.99 5.20 -12.04
N GLU A 200 -15.95 5.50 -12.90
CA GLU A 200 -16.06 4.91 -14.25
C GLU A 200 -14.83 5.18 -15.13
N GLU A 201 -14.22 6.37 -15.02
CA GLU A 201 -13.04 6.74 -15.79
C GLU A 201 -11.86 5.83 -15.46
N GLU A 202 -11.58 5.62 -14.16
CA GLU A 202 -10.55 4.69 -13.67
C GLU A 202 -10.81 3.26 -14.17
N LEU A 203 -12.05 2.78 -14.00
CA LEU A 203 -12.45 1.42 -14.39
C LEU A 203 -12.29 1.17 -15.89
N SER A 204 -12.51 2.19 -16.74
CA SER A 204 -12.38 2.07 -18.20
C SER A 204 -10.97 1.73 -18.67
N ILE A 205 -9.96 1.94 -17.83
CA ILE A 205 -8.55 1.64 -18.10
C ILE A 205 -8.27 0.13 -17.99
N PHE A 206 -9.08 -0.59 -17.20
CA PHE A 206 -8.86 -2.00 -16.90
C PHE A 206 -9.50 -2.92 -17.92
N ASN A 207 -8.71 -3.83 -18.49
CA ASN A 207 -9.11 -4.85 -19.43
C ASN A 207 -8.18 -6.08 -19.36
N GLY A 208 -8.67 -7.23 -19.83
CA GLY A 208 -7.87 -8.45 -19.97
C GLY A 208 -8.29 -9.58 -19.05
N GLU A 209 -7.45 -10.62 -19.00
CA GLU A 209 -7.77 -11.93 -18.41
C GLU A 209 -7.99 -11.90 -16.89
N TYR A 210 -7.34 -10.97 -16.18
CA TYR A 210 -7.37 -10.87 -14.72
C TYR A 210 -8.18 -9.67 -14.22
N VAL A 211 -9.13 -9.21 -15.05
CA VAL A 211 -10.04 -8.09 -14.75
C VAL A 211 -11.45 -8.65 -14.56
N GLN A 212 -11.95 -8.63 -13.33
CA GLN A 212 -13.31 -9.05 -13.00
C GLN A 212 -14.35 -8.00 -13.42
N PRO A 213 -15.54 -8.41 -13.88
CA PRO A 213 -16.61 -7.47 -14.17
C PRO A 213 -17.03 -6.68 -12.92
N VAL A 214 -17.28 -5.38 -13.08
CA VAL A 214 -17.80 -4.50 -12.01
C VAL A 214 -19.07 -5.08 -11.36
N SER A 215 -19.95 -5.69 -12.16
CA SER A 215 -21.16 -6.34 -11.67
C SER A 215 -20.89 -7.52 -10.73
N GLU A 216 -19.73 -8.17 -10.80
CA GLU A 216 -19.32 -9.20 -9.83
C GLU A 216 -18.77 -8.55 -8.55
N LEU A 217 -17.99 -7.47 -8.70
CA LEU A 217 -17.34 -6.77 -7.58
C LEU A 217 -18.35 -6.07 -6.67
N GLN A 218 -19.41 -5.48 -7.24
CA GLN A 218 -20.50 -4.83 -6.51
C GLN A 218 -21.20 -5.74 -5.49
N TYR A 219 -21.21 -7.06 -5.72
CA TYR A 219 -21.82 -8.04 -4.82
C TYR A 219 -20.79 -8.83 -4.02
N SER A 220 -19.61 -8.24 -3.76
CA SER A 220 -18.58 -8.87 -2.94
C SER A 220 -19.05 -9.07 -1.50
N GLU A 221 -19.14 -10.33 -1.08
CA GLU A 221 -19.48 -10.70 0.29
C GLU A 221 -18.47 -10.15 1.30
N ALA A 222 -18.96 -9.71 2.47
CA ALA A 222 -18.14 -9.12 3.53
C ALA A 222 -16.99 -10.04 4.00
N GLN A 223 -17.17 -11.37 3.96
CA GLN A 223 -16.11 -12.30 4.37
C GLN A 223 -14.88 -12.26 3.45
N LYS A 224 -14.99 -11.81 2.19
CA LYS A 224 -13.84 -11.71 1.28
C LYS A 224 -12.79 -10.71 1.78
N PHE A 225 -13.20 -9.69 2.53
CA PHE A 225 -12.32 -8.64 3.05
C PHE A 225 -11.59 -9.08 4.33
N GLU A 226 -12.13 -10.03 5.09
CA GLU A 226 -11.64 -10.39 6.42
C GLU A 226 -10.19 -10.89 6.42
N GLN A 227 -9.83 -11.74 5.44
CA GLN A 227 -8.48 -12.30 5.37
C GLN A 227 -7.42 -11.21 5.11
N GLY A 228 -7.70 -10.30 4.18
CA GLY A 228 -6.85 -9.13 3.92
C GLY A 228 -6.72 -8.24 5.15
N ASN A 229 -7.85 -7.92 5.79
CA ASN A 229 -7.89 -7.03 6.95
C ASN A 229 -7.10 -7.59 8.14
N GLN A 230 -7.24 -8.89 8.40
CA GLN A 230 -6.46 -9.58 9.43
C GLN A 230 -4.97 -9.63 9.06
N LEU A 231 -4.63 -9.77 7.78
CA LEU A 231 -3.24 -9.74 7.33
C LEU A 231 -2.62 -8.36 7.58
N LEU A 232 -3.34 -7.28 7.29
CA LEU A 232 -2.86 -5.92 7.54
C LEU A 232 -2.64 -5.66 9.03
N ASN A 233 -3.53 -6.10 9.91
CA ASN A 233 -3.33 -5.98 11.35
C ASN A 233 -2.06 -6.72 11.81
N LYS A 234 -1.84 -7.94 11.33
CA LYS A 234 -0.60 -8.70 11.60
C LYS A 234 0.63 -8.00 11.03
N ALA A 235 0.53 -7.40 9.84
CA ALA A 235 1.61 -6.64 9.23
C ALA A 235 1.99 -5.43 10.10
N ILE A 236 0.99 -4.70 10.62
CA ILE A 236 1.20 -3.60 11.57
C ILE A 236 1.92 -4.09 12.83
N GLU A 237 1.43 -5.17 13.46
CA GLU A 237 2.08 -5.76 14.63
C GLU A 237 3.52 -6.20 14.34
N PHE A 238 3.76 -6.78 13.17
CA PHE A 238 5.10 -7.22 12.77
C PHE A 238 6.07 -6.03 12.69
N VAL A 239 5.70 -4.97 11.97
CA VAL A 239 6.64 -3.87 11.71
C VAL A 239 6.90 -2.98 12.93
N ILE A 240 5.96 -2.88 13.88
CA ILE A 240 6.11 -2.06 15.09
C ILE A 240 6.82 -2.78 16.23
N ASN A 241 6.96 -4.11 16.16
CA ASN A 241 7.65 -4.93 17.17
C ASN A 241 9.09 -5.32 16.74
N ALA A 242 9.57 -4.75 15.63
CA ALA A 242 10.90 -4.95 15.06
C ALA A 242 12.03 -4.32 15.89
#